data_AF-A0A0F7VKL2-F1
#
_entry.id   AF-A0A0F7VKL2-F1
#
_cell.length_a   1.000
_cell.length_b   1.000
_cell.length_c   1.000
_cell.angle_alpha   90.00
_cell.angle_beta   90.00
_cell.angle_gamma   90.00
#
_symmetry.space_group_name_H-M   'P 1'
#
loop_
_entity.id
_entity.type
_entity.pdbx_description
1 polymer ?
#
loop_
_entity_poly.entity_id
_entity_poly.type
_entity_poly.pdbx_seq_one_letter_code
_entity_poly.pdbx_strand_id
1 'polypeptide(L)'
;MTTWDALAKRLDRVKKPVRTFALCDDPDIRDRYVTAKREAERADTYLQSLSPDADPQARALVEKQAKDAHAELAEAKEAYEAHTVTLRFQALEQQQLETLLAEHPPTEQDEADGAEFNSATFMPALIAAASLDGMPVEAADRYLKTWTPADARALWHAAWSVQHTQRTDLGKG
;
A
#
# COMPACT_ATOMS: atom_id res chain seq x y z
N MET A 1 35.54 6.03 16.12
CA MET A 1 34.39 6.88 16.49
C MET A 1 33.91 7.58 15.24
N THR A 2 32.68 7.34 14.78
CA THR A 2 32.07 8.19 13.74
C THR A 2 31.90 9.60 14.33
N THR A 3 32.44 10.61 13.67
CA THR A 3 32.24 12.00 14.08
C THR A 3 30.77 12.39 13.89
N TRP A 4 30.27 13.32 14.70
CA TRP A 4 28.90 13.83 14.59
C TRP A 4 28.55 14.25 13.16
N ASP A 5 29.48 14.92 12.46
CA ASP A 5 29.29 15.35 11.08
C ASP A 5 28.99 14.20 10.11
N ALA A 6 29.60 13.04 10.32
CA ALA A 6 29.34 11.85 9.52
C ALA A 6 27.96 11.24 9.84
N LEU A 7 27.50 11.36 11.08
CA LEU A 7 26.17 10.92 11.50
C LEU A 7 25.08 11.88 10.98
N ALA A 8 25.26 13.19 11.13
CA ALA A 8 24.33 14.21 10.63
C ALA A 8 24.09 14.05 9.12
N LYS A 9 25.16 13.92 8.32
CA LYS A 9 25.04 13.65 6.87
C LYS A 9 24.27 12.38 6.53
N ARG A 10 24.27 11.37 7.42
CA ARG A 10 23.47 10.15 7.25
C ARG A 10 22.01 10.39 7.60
N LEU A 11 21.74 11.13 8.68
CA LEU A 11 20.39 11.49 9.10
C LEU A 11 19.69 12.37 8.06
N ASP A 12 20.38 13.35 7.48
CA ASP A 12 19.84 14.23 6.43
C ASP A 12 19.45 13.48 5.15
N ARG A 13 19.98 12.27 4.95
CA ARG A 13 19.67 11.40 3.80
C ARG A 13 18.55 10.40 4.09
N VAL A 14 18.03 10.37 5.31
CA VAL A 14 16.92 9.49 5.67
C VAL A 14 15.68 9.95 4.91
N LYS A 15 15.30 9.17 3.90
CA LYS A 15 14.08 9.40 3.14
C LYS A 15 12.88 9.24 4.05
N LYS A 16 11.87 10.10 3.88
CA LYS A 16 10.59 9.94 4.57
C LYS A 16 9.89 8.65 4.15
N PRO A 17 9.08 8.04 5.04
CA PRO A 17 8.21 6.92 4.68
C PRO A 17 7.33 7.27 3.47
N VAL A 18 7.16 6.30 2.58
CA VAL A 18 6.24 6.38 1.44
C VAL A 18 5.34 5.15 1.48
N ARG A 19 4.04 5.35 1.26
CA ARG A 19 3.03 4.30 1.17
C ARG A 19 2.32 4.36 -0.18
N THR A 20 2.07 3.19 -0.75
CA THR A 20 1.37 3.05 -2.02
C THR A 20 -0.07 2.61 -1.80
N PHE A 21 -0.99 3.23 -2.53
CA PHE A 21 -2.37 2.79 -2.70
C PHE A 21 -2.54 2.34 -4.15
N ALA A 22 -3.10 1.15 -4.36
CA ALA A 22 -3.28 0.56 -5.67
C ALA A 22 -4.75 0.14 -5.82
N LEU A 23 -5.36 0.54 -6.93
CA LEU A 23 -6.76 0.24 -7.26
C LEU A 23 -6.83 -0.32 -8.68
N CYS A 24 -7.29 -1.57 -8.80
CA CYS A 24 -7.58 -2.18 -10.09
C CYS A 24 -8.98 -1.76 -10.53
N ASP A 25 -9.12 -1.20 -11.73
CA ASP A 25 -10.40 -0.72 -12.26
C ASP A 25 -11.28 -1.84 -12.82
N ASP A 26 -10.69 -2.98 -13.15
CA ASP A 26 -11.38 -4.16 -13.67
C ASP A 26 -11.38 -5.32 -12.64
N PRO A 27 -12.56 -5.72 -12.12
CA PRO A 27 -12.66 -6.80 -11.14
C PRO A 27 -12.33 -8.19 -11.71
N ASP A 28 -12.61 -8.43 -13.00
CA ASP A 28 -12.34 -9.71 -13.64
C ASP A 28 -10.84 -9.91 -13.83
N ILE A 29 -10.12 -8.84 -14.20
CA ILE A 29 -8.65 -8.84 -14.28
C ILE A 29 -8.03 -9.06 -12.90
N ARG A 30 -8.56 -8.40 -11.86
CA ARG A 30 -8.11 -8.60 -10.47
C ARG A 30 -8.27 -10.06 -10.05
N ASP A 31 -9.43 -10.65 -10.32
CA ASP A 31 -9.75 -12.01 -9.90
C ASP A 31 -8.95 -13.06 -10.70
N ARG A 32 -8.67 -12.80 -12.00
CA ARG A 32 -7.72 -13.59 -12.79
C ARG A 32 -6.33 -13.58 -12.16
N TYR A 33 -5.80 -12.41 -11.83
CA TYR A 33 -4.48 -12.29 -11.19
C TYR A 33 -4.43 -13.01 -9.83
N VAL A 34 -5.45 -12.84 -8.98
CA VAL A 34 -5.52 -13.55 -7.68
C VAL A 34 -5.59 -15.06 -7.87
N THR A 35 -6.32 -15.54 -8.88
CA THR A 35 -6.43 -16.96 -9.19
C THR A 35 -5.10 -17.52 -9.69
N ALA A 36 -4.50 -16.91 -10.70
CA ALA A 36 -3.20 -17.32 -11.26
C ALA A 36 -2.10 -17.34 -10.18
N LYS A 37 -2.11 -16.35 -9.27
CA LYS A 37 -1.17 -16.31 -8.15
C LYS A 37 -1.32 -17.54 -7.23
N ARG A 38 -2.55 -17.87 -6.85
CA ARG A 38 -2.84 -19.04 -6.01
C ARG A 38 -2.46 -20.34 -6.71
N GLU A 39 -2.66 -20.44 -8.02
CA GLU A 39 -2.31 -21.62 -8.79
C GLU A 39 -0.80 -21.81 -8.90
N ALA A 40 -0.03 -20.74 -9.15
CA ALA A 40 1.42 -20.77 -9.12
C ALA A 40 1.95 -21.19 -7.73
N GLU A 41 1.44 -20.60 -6.65
CA GLU A 41 1.82 -20.96 -5.27
C GLU A 41 1.52 -22.44 -4.95
N ARG A 42 0.38 -22.95 -5.42
CA ARG A 42 0.01 -24.37 -5.28
C ARG A 42 0.94 -25.28 -6.08
N ALA A 43 1.27 -24.90 -7.31
CA ALA A 43 2.18 -25.68 -8.15
C ALA A 43 3.59 -25.73 -7.56
N ASP A 44 4.09 -24.61 -7.02
CA ASP A 44 5.37 -24.55 -6.31
C ASP A 44 5.37 -25.44 -5.06
N THR A 45 4.31 -25.35 -4.25
CA THR A 45 4.15 -26.20 -3.05
C THR A 45 4.16 -27.68 -3.44
N TYR A 46 3.46 -28.04 -4.52
CA TYR A 46 3.41 -29.42 -4.97
C TYR A 46 4.76 -29.90 -5.49
N LEU A 47 5.45 -29.10 -6.29
CA LEU A 47 6.80 -29.39 -6.78
C LEU A 47 7.79 -29.61 -5.63
N GLN A 48 7.72 -28.78 -4.58
CA GLN A 48 8.54 -28.92 -3.36
C GLN A 48 8.20 -30.17 -2.53
N SER A 49 6.97 -30.68 -2.65
CA SER A 49 6.51 -31.87 -1.92
C SER A 49 6.95 -33.20 -2.56
N LEU A 50 7.49 -33.16 -3.78
CA LEU A 50 7.93 -34.37 -4.47
C LEU A 50 9.12 -35.02 -3.76
N SER A 51 9.06 -36.34 -3.59
CA SER A 51 10.20 -37.13 -3.12
C SER A 51 11.39 -37.00 -4.10
N PRO A 52 12.64 -36.98 -3.61
CA PRO A 52 13.81 -37.10 -4.47
C PRO A 52 13.78 -38.34 -5.38
N ASP A 53 13.11 -39.41 -4.93
CA ASP A 53 12.95 -40.67 -5.66
C ASP A 53 11.67 -40.72 -6.52
N ALA A 54 10.99 -39.58 -6.71
CA ALA A 54 9.80 -39.52 -7.56
C ALA A 54 10.14 -39.97 -8.99
N ASP A 55 9.17 -40.66 -9.62
CA ASP A 55 9.29 -41.09 -11.00
C ASP A 55 9.66 -39.90 -11.92
N PRO A 56 10.68 -40.02 -12.78
CA PRO A 56 11.14 -38.91 -13.61
C PRO A 56 10.08 -38.35 -14.55
N GLN A 57 9.15 -39.17 -15.05
CA GLN A 57 8.06 -38.68 -15.92
C GLN A 57 7.02 -37.92 -15.11
N ALA A 58 6.66 -38.43 -13.92
CA ALA A 58 5.78 -37.72 -13.00
C ALA A 58 6.39 -36.37 -12.57
N ARG A 59 7.68 -36.34 -12.26
CA ARG A 59 8.39 -35.09 -11.94
C ARG A 59 8.39 -34.10 -13.09
N ALA A 60 8.71 -34.55 -14.31
CA ALA A 60 8.69 -33.69 -15.49
C ALA A 60 7.30 -33.09 -15.78
N LEU A 61 6.23 -33.85 -15.51
CA LEU A 61 4.86 -33.34 -15.63
C LEU A 61 4.56 -32.22 -14.63
N VAL A 62 4.95 -32.39 -13.37
CA VAL A 62 4.75 -31.37 -12.32
C VAL A 62 5.59 -30.12 -12.58
N GLU A 63 6.85 -30.30 -13.02
CA GLU A 63 7.71 -29.18 -13.42
C GLU A 63 7.10 -28.39 -14.59
N LYS A 64 6.50 -29.09 -15.57
CA LYS A 64 5.77 -28.44 -16.66
C LYS A 64 4.54 -27.68 -16.14
N GLN A 65 3.73 -28.28 -15.28
CA GLN A 65 2.56 -27.62 -14.69
C GLN A 65 2.92 -26.37 -13.91
N ALA A 66 3.99 -26.40 -13.12
CA ALA A 66 4.51 -25.23 -12.43
C ALA A 66 4.94 -24.14 -13.41
N LYS A 67 5.66 -24.52 -14.49
CA LYS A 67 6.06 -23.56 -15.52
C LYS A 67 4.85 -22.91 -16.22
N ASP A 68 3.84 -23.69 -16.57
CA ASP A 68 2.62 -23.18 -17.23
C ASP A 68 1.85 -22.24 -16.28
N ALA A 69 1.76 -22.57 -14.98
CA ALA A 69 1.13 -21.70 -13.97
C ALA A 69 1.90 -20.39 -13.76
N HIS A 70 3.24 -20.42 -13.77
CA HIS A 70 4.06 -19.19 -13.71
C HIS A 70 3.93 -18.34 -14.96
N ALA A 71 3.76 -18.94 -16.14
CA ALA A 71 3.50 -18.20 -17.37
C ALA A 71 2.15 -17.47 -17.30
N GLU A 72 1.09 -18.16 -16.87
CA GLU A 72 -0.23 -17.55 -16.67
C GLU A 72 -0.19 -16.43 -15.60
N LEU A 73 0.52 -16.64 -14.49
CA LEU A 73 0.72 -15.60 -13.49
C LEU A 73 1.43 -14.37 -14.07
N ALA A 74 2.45 -14.57 -14.91
CA ALA A 74 3.16 -13.46 -15.54
C ALA A 74 2.23 -12.63 -16.45
N GLU A 75 1.44 -13.28 -17.30
CA GLU A 75 0.46 -12.62 -18.17
C GLU A 75 -0.64 -11.93 -17.36
N ALA A 76 -1.20 -12.60 -16.37
CA ALA A 76 -2.25 -12.04 -15.51
C ALA A 76 -1.73 -10.84 -14.69
N LYS A 77 -0.47 -10.88 -14.26
CA LYS A 77 0.19 -9.77 -13.56
C LYS A 77 0.36 -8.56 -14.47
N GLU A 78 0.81 -8.75 -15.71
CA GLU A 78 0.96 -7.66 -16.68
C GLU A 78 -0.39 -6.98 -16.95
N ALA A 79 -1.45 -7.76 -17.16
CA ALA A 79 -2.81 -7.24 -17.32
C ALA A 79 -3.29 -6.49 -16.06
N TYR A 80 -3.05 -7.06 -14.87
CA TYR A 80 -3.40 -6.42 -13.61
C TYR A 80 -2.68 -5.08 -13.42
N GLU A 81 -1.39 -5.00 -13.71
CA GLU A 81 -0.61 -3.76 -13.60
C GLU A 81 -1.10 -2.71 -14.61
N ALA A 82 -1.47 -3.10 -15.82
CA ALA A 82 -2.03 -2.20 -16.83
C ALA A 82 -3.40 -1.59 -16.42
N HIS A 83 -4.16 -2.30 -15.60
CA HIS A 83 -5.48 -1.88 -15.08
C HIS A 83 -5.43 -1.34 -13.64
N THR A 84 -4.23 -1.20 -13.08
CA THR A 84 -4.06 -0.74 -11.70
C THR A 84 -3.58 0.70 -11.67
N VAL A 85 -4.44 1.59 -11.16
CA VAL A 85 -4.05 2.95 -10.82
C VAL A 85 -3.29 2.93 -9.50
N THR A 86 -2.10 3.52 -9.50
CA THR A 86 -1.22 3.59 -8.34
C THR A 86 -1.04 5.03 -7.87
N LEU A 87 -1.31 5.27 -6.58
CA LEU A 87 -1.08 6.53 -5.89
C LEU A 87 -0.03 6.34 -4.78
N ARG A 88 0.79 7.36 -4.55
CA ARG A 88 1.88 7.36 -3.58
C ARG A 88 1.69 8.50 -2.60
N PHE A 89 1.82 8.16 -1.33
CA PHE A 89 1.71 9.10 -0.22
C PHE A 89 3.01 9.13 0.56
N GLN A 90 3.50 10.32 0.89
CA GLN A 90 4.68 10.51 1.73
C GLN A 90 4.28 11.09 3.07
N ALA A 91 5.00 10.70 4.13
CA ALA A 91 4.85 11.36 5.42
C ALA A 91 5.20 12.86 5.31
N LEU A 92 4.39 13.72 5.92
CA LEU A 92 4.67 15.14 6.05
C LEU A 92 5.81 15.36 7.06
N GLU A 93 6.46 16.52 7.02
CA GLU A 93 7.22 16.94 8.20
C GLU A 93 6.29 17.10 9.40
N GLN A 94 6.79 16.88 10.61
CA GLN A 94 6.01 17.01 11.83
C GLN A 94 5.27 18.37 11.90
N GLN A 95 5.99 19.47 11.69
CA GLN A 95 5.42 20.81 11.73
C GLN A 95 4.34 21.04 10.67
N GLN A 96 4.47 20.41 9.49
CA GLN A 96 3.45 20.50 8.44
C GLN A 96 2.17 19.77 8.84
N LEU A 97 2.29 18.58 9.44
CA LEU A 97 1.14 17.82 9.94
C LEU A 97 0.43 18.56 11.08
N GLU A 98 1.19 19.13 12.02
CA GLU A 98 0.64 19.92 13.14
C GLU A 98 -0.10 21.17 12.63
N THR A 99 0.48 21.87 11.65
CA THR A 99 -0.17 23.03 11.01
C THR A 99 -1.48 22.61 10.34
N LEU A 100 -1.46 21.50 9.60
CA LEU A 100 -2.65 20.99 8.93
C LEU A 100 -3.74 20.60 9.93
N LEU A 101 -3.39 19.94 11.04
CA LEU A 101 -4.36 19.62 12.09
C LEU A 101 -5.00 20.89 12.68
N ALA A 102 -4.20 21.93 12.92
CA ALA A 102 -4.70 23.20 13.45
C ALA A 102 -5.63 23.95 12.49
N GLU A 103 -5.46 23.78 11.18
CA GLU A 103 -6.36 24.34 10.14
C GLU A 103 -7.74 23.66 10.11
N HIS A 104 -7.85 22.46 10.71
CA HIS A 104 -9.06 21.64 10.70
C HIS A 104 -9.54 21.28 12.12
N PRO A 105 -9.86 22.28 12.97
CA PRO A 105 -10.30 22.03 14.33
C PRO A 105 -11.59 21.20 14.34
N PRO A 106 -11.80 20.37 15.37
CA PRO A 106 -13.03 19.58 15.51
C PRO A 106 -14.27 20.50 15.55
N THR A 107 -15.40 20.01 15.05
CA THR A 107 -16.70 20.64 15.29
C THR A 107 -17.17 20.40 16.72
N GLU A 108 -18.19 21.13 17.19
CA GLU A 108 -18.79 20.87 18.52
C GLU A 108 -19.22 19.40 18.70
N GLN A 109 -19.72 18.78 17.62
CA GLN A 109 -20.10 17.37 17.62
C GLN A 109 -18.87 16.45 17.67
N ASP A 110 -17.83 16.76 16.88
CA ASP A 110 -16.57 16.00 16.91
C ASP A 110 -15.92 16.05 18.30
N GLU A 111 -15.91 17.22 18.95
CA GLU A 111 -15.41 17.38 20.33
C GLU A 111 -16.22 16.53 21.32
N ALA A 112 -17.55 16.51 21.19
CA ALA A 112 -18.42 15.68 22.02
C ALA A 112 -18.14 14.17 21.83
N ASP A 113 -17.74 13.77 20.63
CA ASP A 113 -17.37 12.40 20.27
C ASP A 113 -15.88 12.07 20.54
N GLY A 114 -15.11 13.04 21.04
CA GLY A 114 -13.69 12.89 21.39
C GLY A 114 -12.74 12.87 20.19
N ALA A 115 -13.16 13.40 19.04
CA ALA A 115 -12.31 13.52 17.87
C ALA A 115 -11.37 14.74 17.95
N GLU A 116 -10.15 14.56 17.44
CA GLU A 116 -9.08 15.56 17.50
C GLU A 116 -9.16 16.62 16.38
N PHE A 117 -9.97 16.36 15.35
CA PHE A 117 -10.08 17.18 14.15
C PHE A 117 -11.42 16.96 13.44
N ASN A 118 -11.81 17.92 12.60
CA ASN A 118 -12.98 17.77 11.75
C ASN A 118 -12.65 16.85 10.57
N SER A 119 -13.08 15.59 10.67
CA SER A 119 -12.80 14.54 9.67
C SER A 119 -13.23 14.92 8.25
N ALA A 120 -14.35 15.64 8.09
CA ALA A 120 -14.90 16.00 6.79
C ALA A 120 -13.99 16.98 6.01
N THR A 121 -13.18 17.77 6.71
CA THR A 121 -12.27 18.74 6.08
C THR A 121 -10.80 18.30 6.17
N PHE A 122 -10.41 17.66 7.26
CA PHE A 122 -9.05 17.20 7.48
C PHE A 122 -8.66 16.04 6.55
N MET A 123 -9.53 15.04 6.38
CA MET A 123 -9.22 13.86 5.58
C MET A 123 -8.83 14.19 4.13
N PRO A 124 -9.64 14.95 3.35
CA PRO A 124 -9.25 15.30 1.98
C PRO A 124 -8.01 16.20 1.92
N ALA A 125 -7.83 17.09 2.91
CA ALA A 125 -6.66 17.97 2.97
C ALA A 125 -5.36 17.18 3.21
N LEU A 126 -5.38 16.20 4.11
CA LEU A 126 -4.22 15.33 4.35
C LEU A 126 -3.90 14.47 3.14
N ILE A 127 -4.90 13.88 2.50
CA ILE A 127 -4.69 13.05 1.30
C ILE A 127 -3.98 13.87 0.21
N ALA A 128 -4.43 15.10 -0.01
CA ALA A 128 -3.82 16.01 -0.98
C ALA A 128 -2.40 16.40 -0.58
N ALA A 129 -2.20 16.84 0.68
CA ALA A 129 -0.89 17.27 1.18
C ALA A 129 0.16 16.15 1.15
N ALA A 130 -0.25 14.91 1.46
CA ALA A 130 0.64 13.74 1.46
C ALA A 130 0.90 13.18 0.05
N SER A 131 0.14 13.58 -0.98
CA SER A 131 0.22 13.01 -2.32
C SER A 131 1.53 13.38 -3.04
N LEU A 132 2.26 12.37 -3.52
CA LEU A 132 3.40 12.56 -4.43
C LEU A 132 2.99 12.67 -5.89
N ASP A 133 1.71 12.44 -6.20
CA ASP A 133 1.16 12.45 -7.56
C ASP A 133 0.30 13.70 -7.83
N GLY A 134 0.32 14.67 -6.91
CA GLY A 134 -0.32 15.98 -7.08
C GLY A 134 -1.84 15.94 -6.99
N MET A 135 -2.42 15.03 -6.20
CA MET A 135 -3.87 14.99 -5.98
C MET A 135 -4.36 16.29 -5.32
N PRO A 136 -5.28 17.04 -5.94
CA PRO A 136 -5.86 18.23 -5.32
C PRO A 136 -6.91 17.86 -4.26
N VAL A 137 -7.16 18.77 -3.31
CA VAL A 137 -8.10 18.56 -2.18
C VAL A 137 -9.50 18.22 -2.68
N GLU A 138 -9.97 18.88 -3.73
CA GLU A 138 -11.30 18.68 -4.31
C GLU A 138 -11.45 17.28 -4.92
N ALA A 139 -10.37 16.72 -5.48
CA ALA A 139 -10.37 15.36 -5.99
C ALA A 139 -10.41 14.35 -4.85
N ALA A 140 -9.61 14.56 -3.79
CA ALA A 140 -9.61 13.72 -2.61
C ALA A 140 -11.00 13.69 -1.93
N ASP A 141 -11.62 14.86 -1.74
CA ASP A 141 -12.97 14.98 -1.19
C ASP A 141 -14.01 14.24 -2.03
N ARG A 142 -13.96 14.44 -3.35
CA ARG A 142 -14.83 13.71 -4.28
C ARG A 142 -14.67 12.20 -4.13
N TYR A 143 -13.45 11.67 -4.14
CA TYR A 143 -13.21 10.23 -4.05
C TYR A 143 -13.66 9.65 -2.72
N LEU A 144 -13.43 10.35 -1.60
CA LEU A 144 -13.93 9.93 -0.29
C LEU A 144 -15.46 9.82 -0.23
N LYS A 145 -16.19 10.63 -1.00
CA LYS A 145 -17.66 10.64 -1.05
C LYS A 145 -18.25 9.70 -2.08
N THR A 146 -17.57 9.48 -3.21
CA THR A 146 -18.12 8.75 -4.37
C THR A 146 -17.66 7.31 -4.48
N TRP A 147 -16.50 6.97 -3.92
CA TRP A 147 -16.00 5.59 -3.97
C TRP A 147 -16.76 4.69 -3.00
N THR A 148 -16.57 3.38 -3.18
CA THR A 148 -17.08 2.43 -2.19
C THR A 148 -16.47 2.73 -0.81
N PRO A 149 -17.18 2.44 0.29
CA PRO A 149 -16.64 2.66 1.63
C PRO A 149 -15.29 1.98 1.88
N ALA A 150 -15.04 0.84 1.22
CA ALA A 150 -13.78 0.11 1.33
C ALA A 150 -12.63 0.89 0.66
N ASP A 151 -12.84 1.38 -0.57
CA ASP A 151 -11.82 2.09 -1.33
C ASP A 151 -11.54 3.47 -0.72
N ALA A 152 -12.58 4.20 -0.31
CA ALA A 152 -12.44 5.48 0.39
C ALA A 152 -11.64 5.32 1.69
N ARG A 153 -11.94 4.28 2.48
CA ARG A 153 -11.18 3.96 3.70
C ARG A 153 -9.74 3.58 3.39
N ALA A 154 -9.50 2.81 2.33
CA ALA A 154 -8.16 2.41 1.92
C ALA A 154 -7.32 3.61 1.45
N LEU A 155 -7.90 4.55 0.70
CA LEU A 155 -7.29 5.82 0.30
C LEU A 155 -6.89 6.64 1.54
N TRP A 156 -7.84 6.89 2.44
CA TRP A 156 -7.59 7.58 3.70
C TRP A 156 -6.47 6.90 4.50
N HIS A 157 -6.58 5.58 4.69
CA HIS A 157 -5.62 4.82 5.47
C HIS A 157 -4.22 4.89 4.86
N ALA A 158 -4.07 4.89 3.54
CA ALA A 158 -2.77 5.05 2.89
C ALA A 158 -2.11 6.40 3.24
N ALA A 159 -2.86 7.50 3.23
CA ALA A 159 -2.38 8.84 3.57
C ALA A 159 -2.15 9.05 5.08
N TRP A 160 -2.99 8.47 5.94
CA TRP A 160 -2.88 8.61 7.40
C TRP A 160 -1.79 7.73 8.02
N SER A 161 -1.73 6.46 7.62
CA SER A 161 -0.80 5.51 8.24
C SER A 161 0.67 5.80 7.89
N VAL A 162 0.95 6.44 6.75
CA VAL A 162 2.33 6.83 6.41
C VAL A 162 2.88 7.87 7.38
N GLN A 163 2.02 8.70 7.99
CA GLN A 163 2.40 9.68 9.02
C GLN A 163 2.86 9.01 10.32
N HIS A 164 2.36 7.80 10.59
CA HIS A 164 2.57 7.07 11.85
C HIS A 164 3.51 5.87 11.68
N THR A 165 4.26 5.82 10.57
CA THR A 165 5.16 4.69 10.29
C THR A 165 6.38 4.73 11.23
N GLN A 166 6.38 3.83 12.21
CA GLN A 166 7.53 3.60 13.08
C GLN A 166 8.64 2.85 12.33
N ARG A 167 9.88 3.35 12.46
CA ARG A 167 11.09 2.78 11.81
C ARG A 167 12.20 2.44 12.81
N THR A 168 11.88 2.57 14.10
CA THR A 168 12.70 2.13 15.22
C THR A 168 12.26 0.74 15.65
N ASP A 169 13.20 -0.04 16.19
CA ASP A 169 13.04 -1.49 16.37
C ASP A 169 11.80 -1.86 17.22
N LEU A 170 11.01 -2.83 16.72
CA LEU A 170 9.97 -3.57 17.46
C LEU A 170 10.63 -4.72 18.23
N GLY A 171 11.72 -4.41 18.95
CA GLY A 171 12.38 -5.38 19.83
C GLY A 171 11.35 -5.90 20.82
N LYS A 172 11.09 -7.21 20.78
CA LYS A 172 10.20 -7.92 21.70
C LYS A 172 10.50 -7.46 23.15
N GLY A 173 9.52 -6.82 23.77
CA GLY A 173 9.32 -6.90 25.21
C GLY A 173 8.65 -8.22 25.55
#